data_AF-A0A6M6E856-F1
#
_entry.id   AF-A0A6M6E856-F1
#
_cell.length_a   1.000
_cell.length_b   1.000
_cell.length_c   1.000
_cell.angle_alpha   90.00
_cell.angle_beta   90.00
_cell.angle_gamma   90.00
#
_symmetry.space_group_name_H-M   'P 1'
#
loop_
_entity.id
_entity.type
_entity.pdbx_description
1 polymer ?
#
loop_
_entity_poly.entity_id
_entity_poly.type
_entity_poly.pdbx_seq_one_letter_code
_entity_poly.pdbx_strand_id
1 'polypeptide(L)'
;MSKLHLKAASTKMKANDIGRFDVYKLEEVSFEVSYHTVVGSKETIPAAPVDRVLIVINGFANTTDTKQVIRDGSVIELKAGETFEYQGQMKYYLVATK
;
A
#
# COMPACT_ATOMS: atom_id res chain seq x y z
N MET A 1 13.46 7.08 8.21
CA MET A 1 12.17 7.68 8.61
C MET A 1 11.65 8.50 7.43
N SER A 2 10.77 7.91 6.61
CA SER A 2 10.17 8.61 5.47
C SER A 2 8.96 9.42 5.95
N LYS A 3 8.95 10.73 5.67
CA LYS A 3 7.81 11.62 5.93
C LYS A 3 6.84 11.54 4.75
N LEU A 4 5.59 11.18 5.04
CA LEU A 4 4.48 11.27 4.10
C LEU A 4 4.17 12.75 3.84
N HIS A 5 4.44 13.25 2.63
CA HIS A 5 4.08 14.60 2.23
C HIS A 5 2.71 14.57 1.53
N LEU A 6 1.64 14.92 2.26
CA LEU A 6 0.34 15.20 1.68
C LEU A 6 0.44 16.49 0.85
N LYS A 7 0.37 16.36 -0.48
CA LYS A 7 0.34 17.50 -1.39
C LYS A 7 -1.04 18.15 -1.32
N ALA A 8 -1.18 19.17 -0.49
CA ALA A 8 -2.38 19.99 -0.45
C ALA A 8 -2.54 20.72 -1.79
N ALA A 9 -3.57 20.38 -2.56
CA ALA A 9 -3.97 21.14 -3.73
C ALA A 9 -4.89 22.29 -3.26
N SER A 10 -4.34 23.50 -3.08
CA SER A 10 -5.17 24.66 -2.75
C SER A 10 -5.94 25.11 -3.99
N THR A 11 -7.25 25.04 -3.97
CA THR A 11 -8.10 25.75 -4.94
C THR A 11 -8.19 27.21 -4.50
N LYS A 12 -7.93 28.16 -5.41
CA LYS A 12 -7.98 29.60 -5.09
C LYS A 12 -9.38 29.99 -4.59
N MET A 13 -9.44 30.58 -3.39
CA MET A 13 -10.67 31.09 -2.76
C MET A 13 -11.30 32.23 -3.59
N LYS A 14 -12.63 32.26 -3.68
CA LYS A 14 -13.37 33.51 -3.92
C LYS A 14 -13.59 34.18 -2.57
N ALA A 15 -13.19 35.44 -2.44
CA ALA A 15 -13.40 36.22 -1.23
C ALA A 15 -14.90 36.49 -1.02
N ASN A 16 -15.43 36.14 0.15
CA ASN A 16 -16.69 36.66 0.67
C ASN A 16 -16.50 36.97 2.16
N ASP A 17 -17.03 38.11 2.62
CA ASP A 17 -16.76 38.80 3.90
C ASP A 17 -17.28 38.11 5.19
N ILE A 18 -17.31 36.77 5.25
CA ILE A 18 -17.97 36.03 6.36
C ILE A 18 -16.99 35.12 7.13
N GLY A 19 -15.69 35.34 6.99
CA GLY A 19 -14.66 34.54 7.66
C GLY A 19 -14.20 33.32 6.85
N ARG A 20 -13.05 32.78 7.24
CA ARG A 20 -12.43 31.62 6.57
C ARG A 20 -13.21 30.35 6.94
N PHE A 21 -13.89 29.77 5.95
CA PHE A 21 -14.39 28.40 6.02
C PHE A 21 -13.43 27.50 5.26
N ASP A 22 -12.69 26.67 5.98
CA ASP A 22 -11.93 25.57 5.37
C ASP A 22 -12.91 24.41 5.12
N VAL A 23 -13.27 24.21 3.85
CA VAL A 23 -14.10 23.08 3.44
C VAL A 23 -13.19 21.88 3.19
N TYR A 24 -13.17 20.93 4.14
CA TYR A 24 -12.50 19.65 3.97
C TYR A 24 -13.44 18.68 3.26
N LYS A 25 -13.10 18.29 2.03
CA LYS A 25 -13.79 17.22 1.33
C LYS A 25 -13.29 15.89 1.89
N LEU A 26 -14.09 15.24 2.73
CA LEU A 26 -13.86 13.87 3.16
C LEU A 26 -14.22 12.96 1.99
N GLU A 27 -13.23 12.25 1.45
CA GLU A 27 -13.47 11.17 0.48
C GLU A 27 -13.41 9.85 1.24
N GLU A 28 -14.55 9.16 1.29
CA GLU A 28 -14.62 7.81 1.84
C GLU A 28 -14.00 6.85 0.84
N VAL A 29 -12.85 6.26 1.21
CA VAL A 29 -12.18 5.24 0.42
C VAL A 29 -12.48 3.88 1.02
N SER A 30 -13.11 3.00 0.24
CA SER A 30 -13.34 1.61 0.63
C SER A 30 -12.08 0.79 0.36
N PHE A 31 -11.68 -0.03 1.34
CA PHE A 31 -10.52 -0.92 1.20
C PHE A 31 -10.95 -2.38 1.31
N GLU A 32 -10.31 -3.23 0.51
CA GLU A 32 -10.34 -4.67 0.69
C GLU A 32 -9.03 -5.10 1.38
N VAL A 33 -9.14 -5.90 2.43
CA VAL A 33 -8.00 -6.40 3.21
C VAL A 33 -8.08 -7.91 3.28
N SER A 34 -7.02 -8.59 2.86
CA SER A 34 -6.89 -10.05 3.00
C SER A 34 -5.64 -10.39 3.82
N TYR A 35 -5.73 -11.44 4.64
CA TYR A 35 -4.63 -11.93 5.47
C TYR A 35 -4.10 -13.25 4.93
N HIS A 36 -2.77 -13.37 4.86
CA HIS A 36 -2.08 -14.52 4.27
C HIS A 36 -1.00 -15.05 5.20
N THR A 37 -0.82 -16.36 5.22
CA THR A 37 0.27 -17.05 5.92
C THR A 37 0.93 -18.04 4.98
N VAL A 38 2.24 -17.88 4.78
CA VAL A 38 3.06 -18.67 3.86
C VAL A 38 4.22 -19.28 4.63
N VAL A 39 4.48 -20.57 4.41
CA VAL A 39 5.49 -21.34 5.14
C VAL A 39 6.46 -21.99 4.15
N GLY A 40 7.61 -21.34 3.93
CA GLY A 40 8.81 -21.96 3.35
C GLY A 40 8.74 -22.33 1.86
N SER A 41 8.01 -21.59 1.04
CA SER A 41 7.82 -21.84 -0.39
C SER A 41 8.24 -20.65 -1.26
N LYS A 42 8.37 -20.90 -2.57
CA LYS A 42 8.31 -19.85 -3.58
C LYS A 42 6.83 -19.54 -3.82
N GLU A 43 6.46 -18.28 -3.73
CA GLU A 43 5.10 -17.80 -3.94
C GLU A 43 5.04 -16.68 -4.97
N THR A 44 3.91 -16.59 -5.64
CA THR A 44 3.62 -15.53 -6.61
C THR A 44 2.29 -14.88 -6.25
N ILE A 45 2.32 -13.58 -6.00
CA ILE A 45 1.11 -12.77 -5.92
C ILE A 45 0.75 -12.37 -7.35
N PRO A 46 -0.44 -12.79 -7.85
CA PRO A 46 -0.83 -12.52 -9.24
C PRO A 46 -1.09 -11.03 -9.44
N ALA A 47 -0.93 -10.57 -10.69
CA ALA A 47 -1.28 -9.21 -11.08
C ALA A 47 -2.76 -8.90 -10.77
N ALA A 48 -3.02 -7.65 -10.38
CA ALA A 48 -4.36 -7.14 -10.12
C ALA A 48 -4.60 -5.84 -10.91
N PRO A 49 -5.86 -5.48 -11.20
CA PRO A 49 -6.18 -4.26 -11.97
C PRO A 49 -5.99 -2.96 -11.16
N VAL A 50 -5.74 -3.06 -9.86
CA VAL A 50 -5.55 -1.92 -8.94
C VAL A 50 -4.24 -2.05 -8.20
N ASP A 51 -3.69 -0.91 -7.78
CA ASP A 51 -2.54 -0.85 -6.88
C ASP A 51 -2.90 -1.50 -5.54
N ARG A 52 -1.93 -2.24 -4.99
CA ARG A 52 -2.06 -2.91 -3.70
C ARG A 52 -0.88 -2.61 -2.82
N VAL A 53 -1.10 -2.73 -1.51
CA VAL A 53 -0.03 -2.61 -0.51
C VAL A 53 0.06 -3.93 0.24
N LEU A 54 1.26 -4.50 0.24
CA LEU A 54 1.60 -5.66 1.04
C LEU A 54 2.28 -5.20 2.32
N ILE A 55 1.71 -5.59 3.47
CA ILE A 55 2.23 -5.24 4.80
C ILE A 55 2.65 -6.52 5.49
N VAL A 56 3.96 -6.71 5.68
CA VAL A 56 4.51 -7.89 6.34
C VAL A 56 4.46 -7.72 7.85
N ILE A 57 3.69 -8.59 8.51
CA ILE A 57 3.52 -8.58 9.96
C ILE A 57 4.61 -9.38 10.65
N ASN A 58 5.00 -10.51 10.06
CA ASN A 58 6.08 -11.34 10.58
C ASN A 58 6.65 -12.21 9.46
N GLY A 59 7.96 -12.35 9.41
CA GLY A 59 8.61 -13.34 8.56
C GLY A 59 9.81 -12.78 7.83
N PHE A 60 10.32 -13.61 6.92
CA PHE A 60 11.49 -13.32 6.13
C PHE A 60 11.32 -13.94 4.75
N ALA A 61 11.53 -13.14 3.71
CA ALA A 61 11.54 -13.59 2.33
C ALA A 61 12.55 -12.79 1.51
N ASN A 62 12.88 -13.29 0.33
CA ASN A 62 13.61 -12.55 -0.68
C ASN A 62 12.79 -12.48 -1.96
N THR A 63 12.74 -11.32 -2.61
CA THR A 63 12.16 -11.21 -3.95
C THR A 63 12.99 -12.03 -4.93
N THR A 64 12.35 -12.76 -5.85
CA THR A 64 13.08 -13.61 -6.81
C THR A 64 13.92 -12.78 -7.78
N ASP A 65 13.41 -11.62 -8.23
CA ASP A 65 14.01 -10.86 -9.33
C ASP A 65 15.15 -9.95 -8.87
N THR A 66 14.91 -9.14 -7.83
CA THR A 66 15.85 -8.11 -7.37
C THR A 66 16.69 -8.55 -6.17
N LYS A 67 16.46 -9.77 -5.65
CA LYS A 67 17.05 -10.30 -4.42
C LYS A 67 16.93 -9.35 -3.22
N GLN A 68 15.92 -8.48 -3.22
CA GLN A 68 15.62 -7.62 -2.09
C GLN A 68 15.10 -8.46 -0.92
N VAL A 69 15.63 -8.14 0.26
CA VAL A 69 15.26 -8.80 1.51
C VAL A 69 14.00 -8.16 2.06
N ILE A 70 13.00 -8.99 2.34
CA ILE A 70 11.74 -8.62 2.96
C ILE A 70 11.76 -9.12 4.41
N ARG A 71 11.44 -8.24 5.35
CA ARG A 71 11.40 -8.54 6.80
C ARG A 71 10.09 -8.08 7.43
N ASP A 72 9.89 -8.43 8.69
CA ASP A 72 8.84 -7.89 9.54
C ASP A 72 8.81 -6.35 9.51
N GLY A 73 7.60 -5.79 9.41
CA GLY A 73 7.37 -4.35 9.26
C GLY A 73 7.60 -3.80 7.85
N SER A 74 8.00 -4.63 6.88
CA SER A 74 8.15 -4.18 5.49
C SER A 74 6.80 -3.84 4.88
N VAL A 75 6.75 -2.72 4.17
CA VAL A 75 5.60 -2.27 3.39
C VAL A 75 6.02 -2.15 1.93
N ILE A 76 5.32 -2.88 1.05
CA ILE A 76 5.67 -2.98 -0.37
C ILE A 76 4.47 -2.56 -1.20
N GLU A 77 4.68 -1.59 -2.09
CA GLU A 77 3.70 -1.22 -3.11
C GLU A 77 3.79 -2.20 -4.28
N LEU A 78 2.64 -2.75 -4.67
CA LEU A 78 2.50 -3.59 -5.86
C LEU A 78 1.66 -2.82 -6.87
N LYS A 79 2.23 -2.46 -8.03
CA LYS A 79 1.51 -1.68 -9.04
C LYS A 79 0.51 -2.53 -9.79
N ALA A 80 -0.56 -1.87 -10.25
CA ALA A 80 -1.56 -2.51 -11.11
C ALA A 80 -0.88 -3.18 -12.33
N GLY A 81 -1.28 -4.41 -12.62
CA GLY A 81 -0.74 -5.21 -13.71
C GLY A 81 0.55 -5.97 -13.41
N GLU A 82 1.19 -5.75 -12.26
CA GLU A 82 2.45 -6.42 -11.90
C GLU A 82 2.23 -7.69 -11.06
N THR A 83 2.96 -8.74 -11.41
CA THR A 83 3.12 -9.93 -10.56
C THR A 83 4.25 -9.70 -9.56
N PHE A 84 4.14 -10.30 -8.37
CA PHE A 84 5.18 -10.21 -7.35
C PHE A 84 5.61 -11.58 -6.88
N GLU A 85 6.86 -11.94 -7.13
CA GLU A 85 7.43 -13.24 -6.73
C GLU A 85 8.40 -13.10 -5.56
N TYR A 86 8.28 -14.01 -4.60
CA TYR A 86 9.21 -14.11 -3.48
C TYR A 86 9.41 -15.56 -3.04
N GLN A 87 10.48 -15.79 -2.29
CA GLN A 87 10.77 -17.07 -1.65
C GLN A 87 11.02 -16.85 -0.17
N GLY A 88 10.26 -17.55 0.68
CA GLY A 88 10.45 -17.51 2.12
C GLY A 88 9.20 -17.87 2.91
N GLN A 89 9.12 -17.32 4.12
CA GLN A 89 8.01 -17.55 5.05
C GLN A 89 7.54 -16.20 5.58
N MET A 90 6.25 -15.91 5.40
CA MET A 90 5.69 -14.61 5.77
C MET A 90 4.23 -14.71 6.22
N LYS A 91 3.86 -13.84 7.14
CA LYS A 91 2.50 -13.46 7.48
C LYS A 91 2.31 -12.01 7.06
N TYR A 92 1.34 -11.75 6.20
CA TYR A 92 1.14 -10.41 5.65
C TYR A 92 -0.34 -10.10 5.39
N TYR A 93 -0.65 -8.80 5.36
CA TYR A 93 -1.89 -8.30 4.79
C TYR A 93 -1.66 -7.83 3.37
N LEU A 94 -2.61 -8.08 2.50
CA LEU A 94 -2.68 -7.46 1.18
C LEU A 94 -3.91 -6.55 1.16
N VAL A 95 -3.65 -5.26 0.94
CA VAL A 95 -4.64 -4.19 0.98
C VAL A 95 -4.83 -3.64 -0.43
N ALA A 96 -6.07 -3.51 -0.87
CA ALA A 96 -6.45 -2.90 -2.14
C ALA A 96 -7.47 -1.79 -1.90
N THR A 97 -7.43 -0.75 -2.73
CA THR A 97 -8.57 0.19 -2.83
C THR A 97 -9.64 -0.44 -3.71
N LYS A 98 -10.90 -0.26 -3.32
CA LYS A 98 -12.05 -0.80 -4.04
C LYS A 98 -12.61 0.20 -5.04
#